data_AF-A0A5J4W1K8-F1
#
_entry.id   AF-A0A5J4W1K8-F1
#
_cell.length_a   1.000
_cell.length_b   1.000
_cell.length_c   1.000
_cell.angle_alpha   90.00
_cell.angle_beta   90.00
_cell.angle_gamma   90.00
#
_symmetry.space_group_name_H-M   'P 1'
#
loop_
_entity.id
_entity.type
_entity.pdbx_description
1 polymer ?
#
loop_
_entity_poly.entity_id
_entity_poly.type
_entity_poly.pdbx_seq_one_letter_code
_entity_poly.pdbx_strand_id
1 'polypeptide(L)'
;MHNSGKMTEKSNVWMLAVIVIECLTGVHPYEGSSTDETIQNIKTNKFAPLPEYIQGEFRQMLLAMLNEDPLKRPTINELLDSELMILLSRIETLKEKQRLTDEEKSQTEMLKRQSEENMRKAEQLKADAEKIKTDSVEKVHLAEIRLNQADQKVLQAEQAQKQAEQKAQKAEQDKIEAEQKSLRTEEQKKLIEQRSIQLEEEKRILELNALKALEDKKDAENRANQYQIEKEELKDDKNYAINRANNAENKIEQLEEQKWKAENQISQLEELLEKQEIKIEQLEHDKSLAEERAEFAEKVAEL
;
A
#
# COMPACT_ATOMS: atom_id res chain seq x y z
N MET A 1 -47.74 103.18 72.89
CA MET A 1 -47.20 101.83 72.60
C MET A 1 -45.91 101.56 73.36
N HIS A 2 -45.67 100.30 73.76
CA HIS A 2 -44.48 99.79 74.48
C HIS A 2 -43.91 100.68 75.61
N ASN A 3 -44.62 100.73 76.74
CA ASN A 3 -44.04 101.16 78.04
C ASN A 3 -43.92 99.99 79.03
N SER A 4 -44.17 98.76 78.59
CA SER A 4 -43.97 97.53 79.35
C SER A 4 -43.27 96.54 78.42
N GLY A 5 -42.08 96.07 78.79
CA GLY A 5 -41.20 95.22 77.95
C GLY A 5 -41.72 93.80 77.67
N LYS A 6 -43.02 93.63 77.40
CA LYS A 6 -43.64 92.38 76.95
C LYS A 6 -43.99 92.48 75.46
N MET A 7 -43.31 91.66 74.66
CA MET A 7 -43.64 91.41 73.26
C MET A 7 -45.00 90.69 73.18
N THR A 8 -45.87 91.12 72.25
CA THR A 8 -47.19 90.52 72.02
C THR A 8 -47.35 90.15 70.55
N GLU A 9 -48.30 89.26 70.22
CA GLU A 9 -48.60 88.93 68.81
C GLU A 9 -48.92 90.19 67.99
N LYS A 10 -49.61 91.17 68.60
CA LYS A 10 -49.91 92.46 67.98
C LYS A 10 -48.67 93.34 67.78
N SER A 11 -47.61 93.22 68.61
CA SER A 11 -46.33 93.89 68.33
C SER A 11 -45.58 93.24 67.17
N ASN A 12 -45.67 91.91 67.02
CA ASN A 12 -45.08 91.19 65.90
C ASN A 12 -45.74 91.54 64.56
N VAL A 13 -47.06 91.70 64.53
CA VAL A 13 -47.79 92.17 63.33
C VAL A 13 -47.31 93.56 62.89
N TRP A 14 -47.07 94.48 63.83
CA TRP A 14 -46.53 95.80 63.49
C TRP A 14 -45.09 95.72 62.97
N MET A 15 -44.24 94.93 63.64
CA MET A 15 -42.86 94.71 63.18
C MET A 15 -42.83 94.10 61.77
N LEU A 16 -43.73 93.16 61.48
CA LEU A 16 -43.85 92.58 60.14
C LEU A 16 -44.16 93.63 59.07
N ALA A 17 -45.07 94.57 59.35
CA ALA A 17 -45.35 95.66 58.40
C ALA A 17 -44.15 96.58 58.22
N VAL A 18 -43.43 96.91 59.30
CA VAL A 18 -42.19 97.70 59.24
C VAL A 18 -41.18 97.02 58.32
N ILE A 19 -40.92 95.72 58.51
CA ILE A 19 -40.01 94.94 57.68
C ILE A 19 -40.48 94.91 56.22
N VAL A 20 -41.76 94.64 55.96
CA VAL A 20 -42.29 94.58 54.59
C VAL A 20 -42.15 95.94 53.90
N ILE A 21 -42.48 97.05 54.57
CA ILE A 21 -42.34 98.39 54.01
C ILE A 21 -40.86 98.72 53.74
N GLU A 22 -39.98 98.39 54.68
CA GLU A 22 -38.53 98.57 54.52
C GLU A 22 -38.00 97.74 53.34
N CYS A 23 -38.44 96.49 53.17
CA CYS A 23 -38.08 95.67 52.00
C CYS A 23 -38.57 96.26 50.68
N LEU A 24 -39.75 96.88 50.67
CA LEU A 24 -40.34 97.46 49.46
C LEU A 24 -39.75 98.82 49.08
N THR A 25 -39.26 99.57 50.07
CA THR A 25 -38.82 100.97 49.89
C THR A 25 -37.30 101.15 50.04
N GLY A 26 -36.62 100.20 50.66
CA GLY A 26 -35.21 100.28 51.04
C GLY A 26 -34.94 101.23 52.21
N VAL A 27 -35.96 101.82 52.82
CA VAL A 27 -35.86 102.86 53.85
C VAL A 27 -36.78 102.50 55.02
N HIS A 28 -36.32 102.73 56.26
CA HIS A 28 -37.12 102.38 57.42
C HIS A 28 -38.31 103.37 57.58
N PRO A 29 -39.57 102.91 57.74
CA PRO A 29 -40.76 103.77 57.64
C PRO A 29 -40.82 104.91 58.67
N TYR A 30 -40.19 104.74 59.83
CA TYR A 30 -40.15 105.75 60.90
C TYR A 30 -38.79 106.46 61.02
N GLU A 31 -37.89 106.29 60.05
CA GLU A 31 -36.55 106.86 60.09
C GLU A 31 -36.57 108.39 60.26
N GLY A 32 -35.86 108.88 61.27
CA GLY A 32 -35.58 110.29 61.50
C GLY A 32 -34.10 110.59 61.36
N SER A 33 -33.73 111.87 61.41
CA SER A 33 -32.35 112.35 61.28
C SER A 33 -31.45 111.95 62.46
N SER A 34 -32.06 111.46 63.55
CA SER A 34 -31.38 110.96 64.76
C SER A 34 -32.18 109.81 65.38
N THR A 35 -31.54 109.02 66.23
CA THR A 35 -32.21 107.92 66.96
C THR A 35 -33.39 108.40 67.81
N ASP A 36 -33.24 109.55 68.47
CA ASP A 36 -34.32 110.14 69.26
C ASP A 36 -35.51 110.56 68.37
N GLU A 37 -35.24 111.12 67.19
CA GLU A 37 -36.29 111.46 66.22
C GLU A 37 -37.02 110.20 65.72
N THR A 38 -36.30 109.12 65.41
CA THR A 38 -36.89 107.84 65.03
C THR A 38 -37.79 107.27 66.14
N ILE A 39 -37.33 107.33 67.40
CA ILE A 39 -38.13 106.88 68.55
C ILE A 39 -39.39 107.74 68.70
N GLN A 40 -39.28 109.06 68.52
CA GLN A 40 -40.43 109.96 68.57
C GLN A 40 -41.41 109.66 67.44
N ASN A 41 -40.93 109.47 66.21
CA ASN A 41 -41.74 109.09 65.05
C ASN A 41 -42.52 107.79 65.30
N ILE A 42 -41.89 106.76 65.89
CA ILE A 42 -42.56 105.52 66.30
C ILE A 42 -43.63 105.80 67.36
N LYS A 43 -43.31 106.60 68.38
CA LYS A 43 -44.22 106.92 69.49
C LYS A 43 -45.45 107.71 69.03
N THR A 44 -45.29 108.62 68.08
CA THR A 44 -46.38 109.46 67.55
C THR A 44 -47.03 108.86 66.29
N ASN A 45 -46.70 107.62 65.94
CA ASN A 45 -47.11 106.93 64.72
C ASN A 45 -46.91 107.77 63.43
N LYS A 46 -45.83 108.55 63.36
CA LYS A 46 -45.46 109.38 62.21
C LYS A 46 -44.48 108.61 61.34
N PHE A 47 -44.98 107.96 60.30
CA PHE A 47 -44.16 107.27 59.30
C PHE A 47 -44.22 107.99 57.94
N ALA A 48 -43.21 107.77 57.10
CA ALA A 48 -43.17 108.28 55.74
C ALA A 48 -44.36 107.74 54.92
N PRO A 49 -45.00 108.57 54.07
CA PRO A 49 -46.13 108.11 53.26
C PRO A 49 -45.70 106.96 52.34
N LEU A 50 -46.52 105.90 52.29
CA LEU A 50 -46.25 104.76 51.42
C LEU A 50 -46.19 105.21 49.94
N PRO A 51 -45.16 104.81 49.18
CA PRO A 51 -45.02 105.15 47.77
C PRO A 51 -46.23 104.81 46.92
N GLU A 52 -46.37 105.50 45.78
CA GLU A 52 -47.53 105.38 44.91
C GLU A 52 -47.64 104.00 44.25
N TYR A 53 -46.56 103.24 44.10
CA TYR A 53 -46.63 101.87 43.55
C TYR A 53 -47.21 100.85 44.54
N ILE A 54 -47.29 101.17 45.84
CA ILE A 54 -47.95 100.32 46.85
C ILE A 54 -49.42 100.75 46.91
N GLN A 55 -50.28 100.03 46.20
CA GLN A 55 -51.69 100.36 46.02
C GLN A 55 -52.63 99.23 46.47
N GLY A 56 -53.94 99.50 46.43
CA GLY A 56 -54.98 98.50 46.60
C GLY A 56 -55.03 97.85 48.00
N GLU A 57 -55.48 96.61 48.04
CA GLU A 57 -55.65 95.80 49.25
C GLU A 57 -54.33 95.66 50.03
N PHE A 58 -53.21 95.52 49.34
CA PHE A 58 -51.90 95.39 49.97
C PHE A 58 -51.50 96.64 50.76
N ARG A 59 -51.76 97.83 50.19
CA ARG A 59 -51.55 99.11 50.91
C ARG A 59 -52.42 99.18 52.16
N GLN A 60 -53.69 98.81 52.04
CA GLN A 60 -54.64 98.84 53.16
C GLN A 60 -54.23 97.86 54.28
N MET A 61 -53.75 96.68 53.89
CA MET A 61 -53.22 95.67 54.80
C MET A 61 -52.04 96.20 55.60
N LEU A 62 -51.05 96.81 54.95
CA LEU A 62 -49.88 97.40 55.62
C LEU A 62 -50.27 98.53 56.59
N LEU A 63 -51.19 99.40 56.17
CA LEU A 63 -51.69 100.47 57.04
C LEU A 63 -52.47 99.93 58.25
N ALA A 64 -53.25 98.87 58.08
CA ALA A 64 -53.97 98.21 59.18
C ALA A 64 -53.01 97.57 60.20
N MET A 65 -51.91 96.98 59.73
CA MET A 65 -50.85 96.43 60.60
C MET A 65 -50.10 97.52 61.38
N LEU A 66 -49.94 98.72 60.79
CA LEU A 66 -49.34 99.90 61.42
C LEU A 66 -50.30 100.70 62.32
N ASN A 67 -51.49 100.18 62.63
CA ASN A 67 -52.46 100.92 63.45
C ASN A 67 -51.88 101.29 64.83
N GLU A 68 -52.18 102.51 65.28
CA GLU A 68 -51.74 103.03 66.57
C GLU A 68 -52.35 102.26 67.75
N ASP A 69 -53.57 101.76 67.59
CA ASP A 69 -54.24 100.93 68.57
C ASP A 69 -53.89 99.44 68.33
N PRO A 70 -53.17 98.76 69.24
CA PRO A 70 -52.82 97.35 69.07
C PRO A 70 -54.04 96.43 68.92
N LEU A 71 -55.20 96.80 69.47
CA LEU A 71 -56.42 96.00 69.37
C LEU A 71 -57.07 96.09 67.98
N LYS A 72 -56.83 97.19 67.26
CA LYS A 72 -57.33 97.40 65.89
C LYS A 72 -56.45 96.78 64.81
N ARG A 73 -55.25 96.34 65.18
CA ARG A 73 -54.37 95.61 64.25
C ARG A 73 -54.98 94.25 63.93
N PRO A 74 -54.93 93.77 62.69
CA PRO A 74 -55.37 92.43 62.36
C PRO A 74 -54.50 91.37 63.07
N THR A 75 -55.04 90.17 63.19
CA THR A 75 -54.30 88.95 63.54
C THR A 75 -53.61 88.38 62.31
N ILE A 76 -52.64 87.48 62.51
CA ILE A 76 -51.98 86.78 61.40
C ILE A 76 -52.99 85.98 60.57
N ASN A 77 -53.97 85.35 61.20
CA ASN A 77 -55.01 84.59 60.48
C ASN A 77 -55.86 85.52 59.61
N GLU A 78 -56.30 86.67 60.12
CA GLU A 78 -57.04 87.66 59.31
C GLU A 78 -56.22 88.19 58.13
N LEU A 79 -54.89 88.30 58.26
CA LEU A 79 -54.00 88.66 57.16
C LEU A 79 -53.91 87.53 56.11
N LEU A 80 -53.74 86.28 56.56
CA LEU A 80 -53.65 85.11 55.68
C LEU A 80 -54.98 84.79 54.97
N ASP A 81 -56.11 85.11 55.60
CA ASP A 81 -57.45 84.93 55.06
C ASP A 81 -57.88 86.10 54.14
N SER A 82 -57.00 87.09 53.90
CA SER A 82 -57.26 88.16 52.94
C SER A 82 -57.36 87.64 51.51
N GLU A 83 -58.13 88.33 50.66
CA GLU A 83 -58.32 87.92 49.27
C GLU A 83 -56.99 87.90 48.52
N LEU A 84 -56.13 88.89 48.78
CA LEU A 84 -54.77 88.96 48.24
C LEU A 84 -53.95 87.70 48.56
N MET A 85 -53.90 87.29 49.83
CA MET A 85 -53.07 86.15 50.26
C MET A 85 -53.62 84.82 49.73
N ILE A 86 -54.94 84.66 49.72
CA ILE A 86 -55.60 83.49 49.13
C ILE A 86 -55.29 83.39 47.62
N LEU A 87 -55.34 84.50 46.90
CA LEU A 87 -55.05 84.53 45.46
C LEU A 87 -53.58 84.21 45.18
N LEU A 88 -52.64 84.76 45.95
CA LEU A 88 -51.22 84.45 45.83
C LEU A 88 -50.96 82.94 46.08
N SER A 89 -51.53 82.39 47.15
CA SER A 89 -51.44 80.95 47.46
C SER A 89 -51.96 80.07 46.31
N ARG A 90 -53.07 80.48 45.68
CA ARG A 90 -53.60 79.76 44.50
C ARG A 90 -52.65 79.84 43.30
N ILE A 91 -52.06 81.01 43.03
CA ILE A 91 -51.09 81.17 41.94
C ILE A 91 -49.86 80.28 42.17
N GLU A 92 -49.31 80.28 43.38
CA GLU A 92 -48.16 79.44 43.74
C GLU A 92 -48.48 77.96 43.60
N THR A 93 -49.64 77.53 44.10
CA THR A 93 -50.11 76.15 43.96
C THR A 93 -50.26 75.74 42.49
N LEU A 94 -50.77 76.63 41.64
CA LEU A 94 -50.90 76.36 40.20
C LEU A 94 -49.54 76.27 39.49
N LYS A 95 -48.60 77.17 39.83
CA LYS A 95 -47.24 77.12 39.31
C LYS A 95 -46.54 75.81 39.68
N GLU A 96 -46.69 75.37 40.93
CA GLU A 96 -46.10 74.12 41.40
C GLU A 96 -46.69 72.91 40.66
N LYS A 97 -48.01 72.85 40.52
CA LYS A 97 -48.67 71.80 39.72
C LYS A 97 -48.20 71.79 38.27
N GLN A 98 -48.00 72.96 37.68
CA GLN A 98 -47.51 73.08 36.32
C GLN A 98 -46.06 72.55 36.20
N ARG A 99 -45.17 72.91 37.14
CA ARG A 99 -43.80 72.40 37.19
C ARG A 99 -43.77 70.88 37.29
N LEU A 100 -44.54 70.30 38.19
CA LEU A 100 -44.64 68.84 38.34
C LEU A 100 -45.15 68.18 37.05
N THR A 101 -46.16 68.77 36.41
CA THR A 101 -46.70 68.25 35.14
C THR A 101 -45.66 68.31 34.01
N ASP A 102 -44.87 69.38 33.93
CA ASP A 102 -43.84 69.55 32.91
C ASP A 102 -42.66 68.60 33.17
N GLU A 103 -42.30 68.36 34.43
CA GLU A 103 -41.30 67.35 34.84
C GLU A 103 -41.77 65.93 34.48
N GLU A 104 -43.02 65.56 34.79
CA GLU A 104 -43.61 64.26 34.42
C GLU A 104 -43.63 64.04 32.90
N LYS A 105 -44.00 65.07 32.12
CA LYS A 105 -43.96 65.02 30.65
C LYS A 105 -42.55 64.83 30.15
N SER A 106 -41.58 65.58 30.68
CA SER A 106 -40.17 65.47 30.29
C SER A 106 -39.61 64.07 30.61
N GLN A 107 -39.92 63.52 31.78
CA GLN A 107 -39.50 62.16 32.15
C GLN A 107 -40.15 61.11 31.23
N THR A 108 -41.44 61.26 30.94
CA THR A 108 -42.17 60.34 30.05
C THR A 108 -41.60 60.36 28.63
N GLU A 109 -41.30 61.55 28.08
CA GLU A 109 -40.68 61.67 26.76
C GLU A 109 -39.27 61.07 26.73
N MET A 110 -38.47 61.27 27.79
CA MET A 110 -37.13 60.69 27.91
C MET A 110 -37.19 59.15 27.94
N LEU A 111 -38.08 58.57 28.75
CA LEU A 111 -38.30 57.13 28.80
C LEU A 111 -38.79 56.57 27.46
N LYS A 112 -39.68 57.30 26.78
CA LYS A 112 -40.15 56.92 25.45
C LYS A 112 -39.01 56.90 24.44
N ARG A 113 -38.16 57.93 24.40
CA ARG A 113 -36.97 57.97 23.52
C ARG A 113 -35.99 56.84 23.81
N GLN A 114 -35.72 56.55 25.08
CA GLN A 114 -34.86 55.43 25.48
C GLN A 114 -35.45 54.08 25.06
N SER A 115 -36.76 53.90 25.22
CA SER A 115 -37.45 52.69 24.80
C SER A 115 -37.38 52.49 23.28
N GLU A 116 -37.61 53.56 22.50
CA GLU A 116 -37.49 53.53 21.03
C GLU A 116 -36.05 53.21 20.58
N GLU A 117 -35.03 53.79 21.23
CA GLU A 117 -33.63 53.50 20.93
C GLU A 117 -33.26 52.04 21.27
N ASN A 118 -33.71 51.54 22.42
CA ASN A 118 -33.51 50.15 22.81
C ASN A 118 -34.21 49.17 21.86
N MET A 119 -35.41 49.51 21.40
CA MET A 119 -36.14 48.71 20.42
C MET A 119 -35.39 48.64 19.08
N ARG A 120 -34.86 49.76 18.58
CA ARG A 120 -34.03 49.79 17.36
C ARG A 120 -32.76 48.94 17.51
N LYS A 121 -32.07 49.04 18.65
CA LYS A 121 -30.88 48.21 18.93
C LYS A 121 -31.25 46.72 18.97
N ALA A 122 -32.37 46.35 19.57
CA ALA A 122 -32.83 44.97 19.63
C ALA A 122 -33.20 44.41 18.25
N GLU A 123 -33.86 45.19 17.39
CA GLU A 123 -34.17 44.82 16.01
C GLU A 123 -32.89 44.61 15.19
N GLN A 124 -31.90 45.51 15.34
CA GLN A 124 -30.62 45.39 14.64
C GLN A 124 -29.83 44.15 15.08
N LEU A 125 -29.74 43.89 16.39
CA LEU A 125 -29.12 42.68 16.92
C LEU A 125 -29.81 41.41 16.41
N LYS A 126 -31.14 41.43 16.28
CA LYS A 126 -31.90 40.30 15.74
C LYS A 126 -31.59 40.06 14.26
N ALA A 127 -31.52 41.13 13.45
CA ALA A 127 -31.15 41.04 12.04
C ALA A 127 -29.70 40.53 11.85
N ASP A 128 -28.77 41.02 12.65
CA ASP A 128 -27.38 40.56 12.62
C ASP A 128 -27.25 39.08 13.00
N ALA A 129 -27.98 38.64 14.04
CA ALA A 129 -28.02 37.24 14.45
C ALA A 129 -28.61 36.32 13.37
N GLU A 130 -29.65 36.76 12.66
CA GLU A 130 -30.28 36.01 11.57
C GLU A 130 -29.36 35.89 10.35
N LYS A 131 -28.59 36.94 10.05
CA LYS A 131 -27.56 36.92 9.02
C LYS A 131 -26.43 35.93 9.38
N ILE A 132 -25.92 36.00 10.62
CA ILE A 132 -24.88 35.06 11.11
C ILE A 132 -25.36 33.61 11.01
N LYS A 133 -26.62 33.35 11.37
CA LYS A 133 -27.22 32.01 11.27
C LYS A 133 -27.24 31.54 9.82
N THR A 134 -27.64 32.38 8.88
CA THR A 134 -27.70 32.06 7.45
C THR A 134 -26.30 31.77 6.90
N ASP A 135 -25.34 32.65 7.14
CA ASP A 135 -23.94 32.48 6.72
C ASP A 135 -23.32 31.21 7.30
N SER A 136 -23.67 30.85 8.55
CA SER A 136 -23.22 29.62 9.18
C SER A 136 -23.79 28.37 8.50
N VAL A 137 -25.07 28.39 8.12
CA VAL A 137 -25.71 27.26 7.40
C VAL A 137 -25.07 27.07 6.04
N GLU A 138 -24.84 28.16 5.28
CA GLU A 138 -24.18 28.09 3.98
C GLU A 138 -22.74 27.54 4.08
N LYS A 139 -21.97 27.96 5.09
CA LYS A 139 -20.62 27.43 5.33
C LYS A 139 -20.62 25.94 5.64
N VAL A 140 -21.57 25.47 6.46
CA VAL A 140 -21.71 24.03 6.76
C VAL A 140 -22.05 23.26 5.50
N HIS A 141 -23.00 23.74 4.70
CA HIS A 141 -23.36 23.10 3.43
C HIS A 141 -22.19 23.02 2.44
N LEU A 142 -21.41 24.10 2.32
CA LEU A 142 -20.18 24.12 1.51
C LEU A 142 -19.12 23.14 2.01
N ALA A 143 -18.95 23.01 3.31
CA ALA A 143 -18.02 22.04 3.90
C ALA A 143 -18.45 20.60 3.60
N GLU A 144 -19.75 20.31 3.67
CA GLU A 144 -20.31 18.99 3.38
C GLU A 144 -20.14 18.60 1.91
N ILE A 145 -20.36 19.54 0.97
CA ILE A 145 -20.07 19.32 -0.46
C ILE A 145 -18.58 19.00 -0.67
N ARG A 146 -17.67 19.75 -0.02
CA ARG A 146 -16.22 19.51 -0.14
C ARG A 146 -15.80 18.16 0.43
N LEU A 147 -16.40 17.74 1.53
CA LEU A 147 -16.13 16.43 2.13
C LEU A 147 -16.54 15.31 1.18
N ASN A 148 -17.76 15.36 0.64
CA ASN A 148 -18.26 14.38 -0.33
C ASN A 148 -17.37 14.31 -1.60
N GLN A 149 -16.88 15.46 -2.07
CA GLN A 149 -15.93 15.50 -3.20
C GLN A 149 -14.57 14.89 -2.85
N ALA A 150 -14.08 15.09 -1.63
CA ALA A 150 -12.84 14.48 -1.16
C ALA A 150 -12.97 12.96 -1.07
N ASP A 151 -14.08 12.46 -0.49
CA ASP A 151 -14.36 11.02 -0.38
C ASP A 151 -14.42 10.35 -1.76
N GLN A 152 -15.08 10.98 -2.74
CA GLN A 152 -15.07 10.46 -4.12
C GLN A 152 -13.66 10.39 -4.73
N LYS A 153 -12.81 11.40 -4.48
CA LYS A 153 -11.42 11.40 -4.98
C LYS A 153 -10.58 10.32 -4.31
N VAL A 154 -10.75 10.11 -3.01
CA VAL A 154 -10.07 9.04 -2.27
C VAL A 154 -10.48 7.67 -2.84
N LEU A 155 -11.78 7.45 -3.06
CA LEU A 155 -12.27 6.21 -3.64
C LEU A 155 -11.69 5.96 -5.05
N GLN A 156 -11.63 7.00 -5.88
CA GLN A 156 -11.03 6.90 -7.22
C GLN A 156 -9.52 6.60 -7.14
N ALA A 157 -8.81 7.22 -6.20
CA ALA A 157 -7.37 6.98 -6.01
C ALA A 157 -7.10 5.54 -5.53
N GLU A 158 -7.89 5.01 -4.60
CA GLU A 158 -7.77 3.62 -4.14
C GLU A 158 -8.03 2.62 -5.28
N GLN A 159 -9.03 2.85 -6.11
CA GLN A 159 -9.31 2.01 -7.28
C GLN A 159 -8.15 2.04 -8.28
N ALA A 160 -7.61 3.22 -8.58
CA ALA A 160 -6.46 3.38 -9.47
C ALA A 160 -5.21 2.69 -8.91
N GLN A 161 -4.96 2.81 -7.60
CA GLN A 161 -3.84 2.15 -6.92
C GLN A 161 -3.96 0.63 -7.01
N LYS A 162 -5.13 0.06 -6.70
CA LYS A 162 -5.37 -1.39 -6.82
C LYS A 162 -5.13 -1.90 -8.24
N GLN A 163 -5.59 -1.16 -9.25
CA GLN A 163 -5.35 -1.53 -10.65
C GLN A 163 -3.87 -1.45 -11.03
N ALA A 164 -3.15 -0.43 -10.56
CA ALA A 164 -1.71 -0.30 -10.79
C ALA A 164 -0.93 -1.44 -10.12
N GLU A 165 -1.30 -1.81 -8.90
CA GLU A 165 -0.67 -2.90 -8.16
C GLU A 165 -0.90 -4.27 -8.83
N GLN A 166 -2.12 -4.56 -9.30
CA GLN A 166 -2.41 -5.77 -10.07
C GLN A 166 -1.60 -5.84 -11.37
N LYS A 167 -1.47 -4.70 -12.09
CA LYS A 167 -0.65 -4.64 -13.31
C LYS A 167 0.83 -4.86 -13.00
N ALA A 168 1.34 -4.29 -11.91
CA ALA A 168 2.73 -4.46 -11.48
C ALA A 168 3.02 -5.91 -11.09
N GLN A 169 2.13 -6.56 -10.32
CA GLN A 169 2.25 -7.98 -9.97
C GLN A 169 2.25 -8.87 -11.20
N LYS A 170 1.36 -8.63 -12.17
CA LYS A 170 1.33 -9.38 -13.42
C LYS A 170 2.62 -9.20 -14.23
N ALA A 171 3.11 -7.97 -14.35
CA ALA A 171 4.35 -7.69 -15.07
C ALA A 171 5.56 -8.38 -14.42
N GLU A 172 5.63 -8.42 -13.09
CA GLU A 172 6.67 -9.14 -12.37
C GLU A 172 6.58 -10.66 -12.60
N GLN A 173 5.36 -11.21 -12.60
CA GLN A 173 5.15 -12.63 -12.87
C GLN A 173 5.53 -13.01 -14.31
N ASP A 174 5.14 -12.20 -15.30
CA ASP A 174 5.50 -12.38 -16.71
C ASP A 174 7.04 -12.33 -16.89
N LYS A 175 7.72 -11.45 -16.14
CA LYS A 175 9.19 -11.34 -16.15
C LYS A 175 9.86 -12.59 -15.56
N ILE A 176 9.39 -13.08 -14.41
CA ILE A 176 9.89 -14.31 -13.79
C ILE A 176 9.71 -15.50 -14.74
N GLU A 177 8.55 -15.61 -15.39
CA GLU A 177 8.28 -16.69 -16.33
C GLU A 177 9.19 -16.63 -17.56
N ALA A 178 9.44 -15.43 -18.10
CA ALA A 178 10.38 -15.22 -19.19
C ALA A 178 11.82 -15.62 -18.81
N GLU A 179 12.27 -15.25 -17.60
CA GLU A 179 13.60 -15.58 -17.10
C GLU A 179 13.77 -17.11 -16.91
N GLN A 180 12.78 -17.79 -16.32
CA GLN A 180 12.79 -19.24 -16.19
C GLN A 180 12.82 -19.95 -17.55
N LYS A 181 12.06 -19.44 -18.52
CA LYS A 181 12.05 -20.00 -19.88
C LYS A 181 13.41 -19.83 -20.56
N SER A 182 14.06 -18.68 -20.37
CA SER A 182 15.42 -18.42 -20.87
C SER A 182 16.43 -19.40 -20.26
N LEU A 183 16.42 -19.57 -18.94
CA LEU A 183 17.27 -20.52 -18.21
C LEU A 183 17.09 -21.96 -18.72
N ARG A 184 15.85 -22.45 -18.83
CA ARG A 184 15.57 -23.79 -19.38
C ARG A 184 16.10 -23.96 -20.80
N THR A 185 15.99 -22.92 -21.62
CA THR A 185 16.49 -22.95 -23.00
C THR A 185 18.02 -23.04 -23.02
N GLU A 186 18.70 -22.34 -22.11
CA GLU A 186 20.16 -22.40 -21.98
C GLU A 186 20.64 -23.77 -21.46
N GLU A 187 19.95 -24.36 -20.50
CA GLU A 187 20.22 -25.72 -20.01
C GLU A 187 20.05 -26.77 -21.11
N GLN A 188 18.97 -26.68 -21.89
CA GLN A 188 18.76 -27.57 -23.04
C GLN A 188 19.87 -27.44 -24.08
N LYS A 189 20.35 -26.23 -24.37
CA LYS A 189 21.49 -26.02 -25.28
C LYS A 189 22.75 -26.70 -24.77
N LYS A 190 23.09 -26.54 -23.49
CA LYS A 190 24.25 -27.19 -22.86
C LYS A 190 24.15 -28.72 -22.95
N LEU A 191 22.95 -29.28 -22.72
CA LEU A 191 22.73 -30.72 -22.83
C LEU A 191 22.89 -31.23 -24.26
N ILE A 192 22.35 -30.49 -25.24
CA ILE A 192 22.50 -30.83 -26.67
C ILE A 192 23.98 -30.80 -27.05
N GLU A 193 24.72 -29.77 -26.64
CA GLU A 193 26.16 -29.64 -26.92
C GLU A 193 26.96 -30.81 -26.33
N GLN A 194 26.72 -31.17 -25.06
CA GLN A 194 27.35 -32.34 -24.45
C GLN A 194 27.04 -33.63 -25.20
N ARG A 195 25.78 -33.82 -25.62
CA ARG A 195 25.40 -35.01 -26.39
C ARG A 195 26.06 -35.06 -27.75
N SER A 196 26.21 -33.92 -28.43
CA SER A 196 26.94 -33.83 -29.69
C SER A 196 28.41 -34.21 -29.53
N ILE A 197 29.08 -33.76 -28.45
CA ILE A 197 30.47 -34.14 -28.15
C ILE A 197 30.57 -35.66 -27.92
N GLN A 198 29.67 -36.25 -27.14
CA GLN A 198 29.64 -37.70 -26.89
C GLN A 198 29.46 -38.51 -28.18
N LEU A 199 28.53 -38.09 -29.04
CA LEU A 199 28.27 -38.77 -30.31
C LEU A 199 29.48 -38.72 -31.25
N GLU A 200 30.23 -37.63 -31.26
CA GLU A 200 31.46 -37.51 -32.06
C GLU A 200 32.56 -38.45 -31.53
N GLU A 201 32.67 -38.62 -30.21
CA GLU A 201 33.60 -39.56 -29.59
C GLU A 201 33.21 -41.03 -29.89
N GLU A 202 31.93 -41.38 -29.74
CA GLU A 202 31.39 -42.70 -30.13
C GLU A 202 31.68 -43.00 -31.61
N LYS A 203 31.49 -42.01 -32.48
CA LYS A 203 31.76 -42.13 -33.91
C LYS A 203 33.25 -42.40 -34.19
N ARG A 204 34.17 -41.70 -33.52
CA ARG A 204 35.62 -41.95 -33.63
C ARG A 204 36.00 -43.36 -33.20
N ILE A 205 35.40 -43.85 -32.11
CA ILE A 205 35.62 -45.23 -31.64
C ILE A 205 35.15 -46.24 -32.69
N LEU A 206 33.98 -46.02 -33.28
CA LEU A 206 33.45 -46.88 -34.34
C LEU A 206 34.35 -46.88 -35.59
N GLU A 207 34.86 -45.71 -36.01
CA GLU A 207 35.80 -45.61 -37.13
C GLU A 207 37.11 -46.36 -36.85
N LEU A 208 37.66 -46.24 -35.64
CA LEU A 208 38.86 -46.99 -35.24
C LEU A 208 38.63 -48.51 -35.26
N ASN A 209 37.48 -48.96 -34.75
CA ASN A 209 37.12 -50.38 -34.77
C ASN A 209 36.95 -50.91 -36.20
N ALA A 210 36.35 -50.11 -37.10
CA ALA A 210 36.20 -50.48 -38.50
C ALA A 210 37.56 -50.60 -39.22
N LEU A 211 38.50 -49.69 -38.95
CA LEU A 211 39.86 -49.76 -39.49
C LEU A 211 40.59 -51.02 -39.02
N LYS A 212 40.49 -51.34 -37.73
CA LYS A 212 41.09 -52.56 -37.17
C LYS A 212 40.51 -53.83 -37.79
N ALA A 213 39.19 -53.89 -37.98
CA ALA A 213 38.54 -55.02 -38.65
C ALA A 213 39.00 -55.19 -40.11
N LEU A 214 39.31 -54.08 -40.81
CA LEU A 214 39.84 -54.12 -42.17
C LEU A 214 41.27 -54.68 -42.19
N GLU A 215 42.10 -54.33 -41.21
CA GLU A 215 43.46 -54.84 -41.03
C GLU A 215 43.45 -56.34 -40.70
N ASP A 216 42.63 -56.75 -39.74
CA ASP A 216 42.43 -58.17 -39.38
C ASP A 216 41.97 -59.00 -40.60
N LYS A 217 41.09 -58.43 -41.45
CA LYS A 217 40.66 -59.08 -42.69
C LYS A 217 41.81 -59.24 -43.68
N LYS A 218 42.65 -58.21 -43.85
CA LYS A 218 43.82 -58.25 -44.73
C LYS A 218 44.84 -59.30 -44.25
N ASP A 219 45.06 -59.39 -42.94
CA ASP A 219 45.93 -60.40 -42.36
C ASP A 219 45.38 -61.81 -42.55
N ALA A 220 44.07 -62.00 -42.43
CA ALA A 220 43.41 -63.27 -42.73
C ALA A 220 43.55 -63.66 -44.22
N GLU A 221 43.38 -62.71 -45.14
CA GLU A 221 43.62 -62.92 -46.58
C GLU A 221 45.07 -63.31 -46.88
N ASN A 222 46.04 -62.63 -46.27
CA ASN A 222 47.46 -62.96 -46.41
C ASN A 222 47.76 -64.40 -45.92
N ARG A 223 47.23 -64.78 -44.74
CA ARG A 223 47.36 -66.16 -44.24
C ARG A 223 46.73 -67.18 -45.18
N ALA A 224 45.54 -66.88 -45.71
CA ALA A 224 44.86 -67.77 -46.65
C ALA A 224 45.67 -67.97 -47.94
N ASN A 225 46.27 -66.90 -48.48
CA ASN A 225 47.17 -67.00 -49.63
C ASN A 225 48.41 -67.83 -49.33
N GLN A 226 49.02 -67.64 -48.16
CA GLN A 226 50.18 -68.43 -47.73
C GLN A 226 49.84 -69.92 -47.60
N TYR A 227 48.68 -70.26 -47.03
CA TYR A 227 48.18 -71.64 -47.00
C TYR A 227 47.98 -72.26 -48.40
N GLN A 228 47.57 -71.46 -49.41
CA GLN A 228 47.42 -71.97 -50.77
C GLN A 228 48.77 -72.28 -51.43
N ILE A 229 49.77 -71.43 -51.22
CA ILE A 229 51.14 -71.67 -51.71
C ILE A 229 51.68 -72.98 -51.12
N GLU A 230 51.61 -73.12 -49.80
CA GLU A 230 52.11 -74.30 -49.08
C GLU A 230 51.38 -75.59 -49.51
N LYS A 231 50.09 -75.48 -49.86
CA LYS A 231 49.29 -76.59 -50.40
C LYS A 231 49.70 -76.99 -51.82
N GLU A 232 50.07 -76.04 -52.69
CA GLU A 232 50.59 -76.33 -54.03
C GLU A 232 51.96 -77.02 -53.94
N GLU A 233 52.86 -76.53 -53.08
CA GLU A 233 54.18 -77.16 -52.85
C GLU A 233 54.02 -78.63 -52.38
N LEU A 234 53.10 -78.88 -51.44
CA LEU A 234 52.82 -80.24 -50.96
C LEU A 234 52.27 -81.15 -52.07
N LYS A 235 51.57 -80.59 -53.06
CA LYS A 235 51.01 -81.31 -54.21
C LYS A 235 52.12 -81.69 -55.19
N ASP A 236 53.10 -80.81 -55.40
CA ASP A 236 54.28 -81.07 -56.20
C ASP A 236 55.16 -82.15 -55.56
N ASP A 237 55.38 -82.08 -54.24
CA ASP A 237 56.07 -83.12 -53.47
C ASP A 237 55.36 -84.48 -53.57
N LYS A 238 54.02 -84.48 -53.47
CA LYS A 238 53.22 -85.70 -53.65
C LYS A 238 53.37 -86.28 -55.06
N ASN A 239 53.34 -85.44 -56.09
CA ASN A 239 53.52 -85.89 -57.48
C ASN A 239 54.92 -86.48 -57.70
N TYR A 240 55.96 -85.88 -57.10
CA TYR A 240 57.31 -86.41 -57.13
C TYR A 240 57.39 -87.81 -56.48
N ALA A 241 56.75 -87.99 -55.32
CA ALA A 241 56.69 -89.28 -54.63
C ALA A 241 55.94 -90.35 -55.45
N ILE A 242 54.82 -90.00 -56.09
CA ILE A 242 54.05 -90.90 -56.97
C ILE A 242 54.90 -91.37 -58.16
N ASN A 243 55.59 -90.45 -58.85
CA ASN A 243 56.45 -90.81 -59.97
C ASN A 243 57.59 -91.75 -59.55
N ARG A 244 58.15 -91.54 -58.35
CA ARG A 244 59.16 -92.43 -57.79
C ARG A 244 58.61 -93.82 -57.49
N ALA A 245 57.39 -93.90 -56.95
CA ALA A 245 56.71 -95.17 -56.68
C ALA A 245 56.43 -95.95 -57.97
N ASN A 246 55.85 -95.30 -59.00
CA ASN A 246 55.58 -95.93 -60.29
C ASN A 246 56.85 -96.48 -60.96
N ASN A 247 57.98 -95.76 -60.85
CA ASN A 247 59.26 -96.26 -61.34
C ASN A 247 59.76 -97.49 -60.59
N ALA A 248 59.53 -97.56 -59.27
CA ALA A 248 59.86 -98.75 -58.48
C ALA A 248 58.95 -99.94 -58.84
N GLU A 249 57.67 -99.68 -59.11
CA GLU A 249 56.67 -100.68 -59.50
C GLU A 249 57.02 -101.32 -60.85
N ASN A 250 57.33 -100.50 -61.87
CA ASN A 250 57.85 -100.99 -63.16
C ASN A 250 59.12 -101.85 -62.99
N LYS A 251 59.97 -101.52 -62.00
CA LYS A 251 61.19 -102.28 -61.72
C LYS A 251 60.88 -103.63 -61.08
N ILE A 252 59.85 -103.71 -60.23
CA ILE A 252 59.35 -104.97 -59.65
C ILE A 252 58.79 -105.86 -60.75
N GLU A 253 57.96 -105.33 -61.65
CA GLU A 253 57.36 -106.09 -62.75
C GLU A 253 58.42 -106.71 -63.67
N GLN A 254 59.50 -105.98 -63.97
CA GLN A 254 60.66 -106.53 -64.70
C GLN A 254 61.34 -107.70 -63.97
N LEU A 255 61.46 -107.62 -62.64
CA LEU A 255 62.08 -108.67 -61.84
C LEU A 255 61.17 -109.91 -61.74
N GLU A 256 59.85 -109.73 -61.68
CA GLU A 256 58.88 -110.82 -61.70
C GLU A 256 58.88 -111.57 -63.04
N GLU A 257 58.98 -110.85 -64.17
CA GLU A 257 59.10 -111.49 -65.48
C GLU A 257 60.40 -112.31 -65.61
N GLN A 258 61.51 -111.80 -65.04
CA GLN A 258 62.76 -112.54 -64.95
C GLN A 258 62.62 -113.79 -64.07
N LYS A 259 61.92 -113.67 -62.93
CA LYS A 259 61.63 -114.80 -62.03
C LYS A 259 60.80 -115.88 -62.73
N TRP A 260 59.73 -115.50 -63.43
CA TRP A 260 58.88 -116.44 -64.16
C TRP A 260 59.65 -117.21 -65.25
N LYS A 261 60.54 -116.51 -65.99
CA LYS A 261 61.42 -117.16 -66.98
C LYS A 261 62.34 -118.20 -66.33
N ALA A 262 62.89 -117.91 -65.16
CA ALA A 262 63.73 -118.84 -64.41
C ALA A 262 62.93 -120.03 -63.88
N GLU A 263 61.72 -119.81 -63.34
CA GLU A 263 60.83 -120.88 -62.86
C GLU A 263 60.44 -121.84 -64.00
N ASN A 264 60.12 -121.31 -65.18
CA ASN A 264 59.76 -122.15 -66.32
C ASN A 264 60.96 -122.99 -66.84
N GLN A 265 62.18 -122.44 -66.78
CA GLN A 265 63.39 -123.21 -67.04
C GLN A 265 63.60 -124.33 -66.01
N ILE A 266 63.28 -124.10 -64.74
CA ILE A 266 63.36 -125.11 -63.68
C ILE A 266 62.38 -126.26 -63.98
N SER A 267 61.11 -125.98 -64.29
CA SER A 267 60.15 -127.05 -64.60
C SER A 267 60.52 -127.88 -65.83
N GLN A 268 61.12 -127.27 -66.87
CA GLN A 268 61.63 -128.03 -68.02
C GLN A 268 62.77 -128.99 -67.63
N LEU A 269 63.60 -128.61 -66.66
CA LEU A 269 64.66 -129.48 -66.14
C LEU A 269 64.08 -130.61 -65.26
N GLU A 270 63.04 -130.32 -64.47
CA GLU A 270 62.33 -131.34 -63.66
C GLU A 270 61.68 -132.41 -64.55
N GLU A 271 61.01 -132.01 -65.65
CA GLU A 271 60.39 -132.97 -66.58
C GLU A 271 61.43 -133.84 -67.31
N LEU A 272 62.63 -133.29 -67.58
CA LEU A 272 63.76 -134.05 -68.11
C LEU A 272 64.32 -135.05 -67.10
N LEU A 273 64.35 -134.68 -65.82
CA LEU A 273 64.80 -135.54 -64.72
C LEU A 273 63.85 -136.73 -64.56
N GLU A 274 62.54 -136.49 -64.53
CA GLU A 274 61.50 -137.53 -64.40
C GLU A 274 61.56 -138.53 -65.56
N LYS A 275 61.80 -138.04 -66.79
CA LYS A 275 62.05 -138.91 -67.96
C LYS A 275 63.32 -139.76 -67.82
N GLN A 276 64.35 -139.27 -67.13
CA GLN A 276 65.55 -140.07 -66.86
C GLN A 276 65.31 -141.11 -65.76
N GLU A 277 64.56 -140.77 -64.71
CA GLU A 277 64.22 -141.70 -63.62
C GLU A 277 63.42 -142.90 -64.13
N ILE A 278 62.39 -142.67 -64.95
CA ILE A 278 61.60 -143.76 -65.58
C ILE A 278 62.50 -144.67 -66.44
N LYS A 279 63.53 -144.09 -67.07
CA LYS A 279 64.47 -144.84 -67.92
C LYS A 279 65.46 -145.67 -67.09
N ILE A 280 65.79 -145.23 -65.88
CA ILE A 280 66.60 -146.00 -64.92
C ILE A 280 65.78 -147.17 -64.38
N GLU A 281 64.52 -146.97 -63.98
CA GLU A 281 63.65 -148.04 -63.48
C GLU A 281 63.42 -149.15 -64.52
N GLN A 282 63.26 -148.80 -65.80
CA GLN A 282 63.15 -149.79 -66.87
C GLN A 282 64.42 -150.65 -67.02
N LEU A 283 65.59 -150.03 -66.88
CA LEU A 283 66.87 -150.75 -66.93
C LEU A 283 67.07 -151.66 -65.71
N GLU A 284 66.57 -151.27 -64.54
CA GLU A 284 66.60 -152.11 -63.34
C GLU A 284 65.64 -153.31 -63.44
N HIS A 285 64.45 -153.10 -64.02
CA HIS A 285 63.49 -154.18 -64.30
C HIS A 285 64.08 -155.22 -65.28
N ASP A 286 64.71 -154.76 -66.36
CA ASP A 286 65.36 -155.64 -67.35
C ASP A 286 66.56 -156.40 -66.76
N LYS A 287 67.28 -155.79 -65.81
CA LYS A 287 68.39 -156.41 -65.09
C LYS A 287 67.91 -157.52 -64.14
N SER A 288 66.84 -157.28 -63.39
CA SER A 288 66.24 -158.27 -62.48
C SER A 288 65.76 -159.53 -63.21
N LEU A 289 65.13 -159.37 -64.39
CA LEU A 289 64.72 -160.48 -65.25
C LEU A 289 65.90 -161.32 -65.79
N ALA A 290 67.07 -160.71 -65.94
CA ALA A 290 68.29 -161.38 -66.38
C ALA A 290 68.97 -162.16 -65.23
N GLU A 291 68.90 -161.65 -64.00
CA GLU A 291 69.50 -162.29 -62.81
C GLU A 291 68.74 -163.56 -62.40
N GLU A 292 67.41 -163.60 -62.42
CA GLU A 292 66.69 -164.84 -62.06
C GLU A 292 66.75 -165.92 -63.15
N ARG A 293 66.84 -165.54 -64.43
CA ARG A 293 67.17 -166.49 -65.51
C ARG A 293 68.53 -167.17 -65.27
N ALA A 294 69.45 -166.50 -64.58
CA ALA A 294 70.72 -167.07 -64.18
C ALA A 294 70.58 -168.01 -62.96
N GLU A 295 69.74 -167.68 -61.96
CA GLU A 295 69.45 -168.59 -60.83
C GLU A 295 68.77 -169.90 -61.29
N PHE A 296 67.90 -169.84 -62.30
CA PHE A 296 67.29 -171.04 -62.91
C PHE A 296 68.32 -171.93 -63.62
N ALA A 297 69.45 -171.38 -64.06
CA ALA A 297 70.53 -172.12 -64.71
C ALA A 297 71.52 -172.73 -63.71
N GLU A 298 71.73 -172.11 -62.55
CA GLU A 298 72.78 -172.53 -61.60
C GLU A 298 72.38 -173.72 -60.73
N LYS A 299 71.11 -173.88 -60.34
CA LYS A 299 70.69 -175.05 -59.54
C LYS A 299 70.34 -176.31 -60.32
N VAL A 300 70.27 -176.23 -61.65
CA VAL A 300 70.26 -177.43 -62.52
C VAL A 300 71.68 -178.06 -62.60
N ALA A 301 72.72 -177.39 -62.06
CA ALA A 301 74.11 -177.84 -62.12
C ALA A 301 74.65 -178.53 -60.83
N GLU A 302 73.89 -178.60 -59.73
CA GLU A 302 74.20 -179.42 -58.53
C GLU A 302 73.03 -180.39 -58.31
N LEU A 303 73.07 -181.61 -58.86
CA LEU A 303 73.46 -182.85 -58.15
C LEU A 303 72.60 -183.15 -56.91
#